data_AF-A0A7K6Z9G3-F1
#
_entry.id   AF-A0A7K6Z9G3-F1
#
_cell.length_a   1.000
_cell.length_b   1.000
_cell.length_c   1.000
_cell.angle_alpha   90.00
_cell.angle_beta   90.00
_cell.angle_gamma   90.00
#
_symmetry.space_group_name_H-M   'P 1'
#
loop_
_entity.id
_entity.type
_entity.pdbx_description
1 polymer ?
#
loop_
_entity_poly.entity_id
_entity_poly.type
_entity_poly.pdbx_seq_one_letter_code
_entity_poly.pdbx_strand_id
1 'polypeptide(L)'
;MQFLCKEYQDGNPRVRSLVTETRIHLVPSLNPDGYELAREAGSELGNWALGHWTEEGYDLFENFPDLASALWAAQERRLVPHKFPNHHIPIPEHYLAEDATVAVETRAVMAWMDKNPFVLGANLQGGEKLVSYPFDTSRPVSEMPAAAPRPPDDYEDDNPELQETPDHAIFRWLAISYASAHLTMTETFRGGCHTQDMTNAMGIVQGAKWHPRAGS
;
A
#
# COMPACT_ATOMS: atom_id res chain seq x y z
N MET A 1 -3.33 9.86 17.97
CA MET A 1 -4.61 10.19 18.65
C MET A 1 -4.48 11.34 19.65
N GLN A 2 -3.62 11.20 20.68
CA GLN A 2 -3.45 12.21 21.74
C GLN A 2 -3.19 13.63 21.21
N PHE A 3 -2.33 13.78 20.19
CA PHE A 3 -2.03 15.07 19.57
C PHE A 3 -3.28 15.76 19.01
N LEU A 4 -4.11 15.05 18.23
CA LEU A 4 -5.33 15.62 17.65
C LEU A 4 -6.31 16.08 18.74
N CYS A 5 -6.50 15.28 19.78
CA CYS A 5 -7.39 15.65 20.89
C CYS A 5 -6.90 16.90 21.63
N LYS A 6 -5.61 16.95 21.95
CA LYS A 6 -5.01 18.08 22.67
C LYS A 6 -5.10 19.36 21.86
N GLU A 7 -4.60 19.36 20.62
CA GLU A 7 -4.57 20.55 19.78
C GLU A 7 -5.98 21.06 19.42
N TYR A 8 -6.95 20.14 19.30
CA TYR A 8 -8.36 20.52 19.14
C TYR A 8 -8.89 21.27 20.36
N GLN A 9 -8.59 20.78 21.58
CA GLN A 9 -8.98 21.44 22.84
C GLN A 9 -8.27 22.79 23.02
N ASP A 10 -6.97 22.84 22.74
CA ASP A 10 -6.12 24.03 22.85
C ASP A 10 -6.48 25.13 21.82
N GLY A 11 -7.34 24.82 20.85
CA GLY A 11 -7.87 25.81 19.91
C GLY A 11 -7.03 26.00 18.66
N ASN A 12 -6.15 25.04 18.33
CA ASN A 12 -5.35 25.11 17.11
C ASN A 12 -6.26 25.14 15.87
N PRO A 13 -6.25 26.24 15.08
CA PRO A 13 -7.20 26.41 13.98
C PRO A 13 -7.03 25.35 12.90
N ARG A 14 -5.80 24.88 12.65
CA ARG A 14 -5.50 23.84 11.66
C ARG A 14 -6.10 22.50 12.06
N VAL A 15 -5.91 22.10 13.32
CA VAL A 15 -6.43 20.81 13.82
C VAL A 15 -7.96 20.84 13.95
N ARG A 16 -8.54 21.98 14.36
CA ARG A 16 -10.00 22.11 14.41
C ARG A 16 -10.65 22.00 13.04
N SER A 17 -10.13 22.70 12.04
CA SER A 17 -10.62 22.58 10.65
C SER A 17 -10.48 21.14 10.15
N LEU A 18 -9.30 20.52 10.33
CA LEU A 18 -9.07 19.13 9.95
C LEU A 18 -10.09 18.15 10.55
N VAL A 19 -10.32 18.21 11.86
CA VAL A 19 -11.25 17.28 12.55
C VAL A 19 -12.72 17.60 12.22
N THR A 20 -13.06 18.86 11.97
CA THR A 20 -14.44 19.28 11.66
C THR A 20 -14.82 18.94 10.22
N GLU A 21 -13.88 19.07 9.29
CA GLU A 21 -14.13 18.87 7.85
C GLU A 21 -13.84 17.45 7.38
N THR A 22 -13.12 16.64 8.18
CA THR A 22 -12.68 15.30 7.78
C THR A 22 -13.06 14.25 8.81
N ARG A 23 -13.71 13.16 8.36
CA ARG A 23 -13.96 11.98 9.18
C ARG A 23 -12.73 11.07 9.20
N ILE A 24 -11.90 11.22 10.22
CA ILE A 24 -10.64 10.46 10.36
C ILE A 24 -10.90 9.17 11.14
N HIS A 25 -10.45 8.04 10.59
CA HIS A 25 -10.39 6.77 11.29
C HIS A 25 -8.93 6.38 11.52
N LEU A 26 -8.58 5.98 12.75
CA LEU A 26 -7.23 5.56 13.13
C LEU A 26 -7.29 4.14 13.68
N VAL A 27 -6.57 3.22 13.04
CA VAL A 27 -6.42 1.82 13.47
C VAL A 27 -4.97 1.64 13.92
N PRO A 28 -4.67 1.63 15.23
CA PRO A 28 -3.30 1.60 15.73
C PRO A 28 -2.56 0.29 15.44
N SER A 29 -3.28 -0.84 15.41
CA SER A 29 -2.73 -2.14 15.05
C SER A 29 -3.78 -2.96 14.31
N LEU A 30 -3.34 -3.58 13.22
CA LEU A 30 -4.10 -4.55 12.43
C LEU A 30 -3.78 -6.00 12.85
N ASN A 31 -2.57 -6.23 13.38
CA ASN A 31 -2.07 -7.53 13.86
C ASN A 31 -1.63 -7.39 15.34
N PRO A 32 -2.58 -7.25 16.28
CA PRO A 32 -2.26 -7.07 17.69
C PRO A 32 -1.66 -8.32 18.35
N ASP A 33 -2.05 -9.50 17.89
CA ASP A 33 -1.55 -10.83 18.28
C ASP A 33 -0.06 -11.00 17.92
N GLY A 34 0.32 -10.74 16.68
CA GLY A 34 1.73 -10.71 16.26
C GLY A 34 2.54 -9.67 17.01
N TYR A 35 1.96 -8.49 17.29
CA TYR A 35 2.61 -7.46 18.09
C TYR A 35 2.94 -7.93 19.52
N GLU A 36 2.02 -8.60 20.22
CA GLU A 36 2.28 -9.10 21.57
C GLU A 36 3.40 -10.14 21.58
N LEU A 37 3.43 -11.06 20.60
CA LEU A 37 4.51 -12.04 20.46
C LEU A 37 5.88 -11.35 20.29
N ALA A 38 5.96 -10.35 19.41
CA ALA A 38 7.20 -9.60 19.20
C ALA A 38 7.60 -8.79 20.45
N ARG A 39 6.62 -8.18 21.13
CA ARG A 39 6.83 -7.37 22.34
C ARG A 39 7.37 -8.21 23.50
N GLU A 40 6.81 -9.40 23.73
CA GLU A 40 7.20 -10.28 24.83
C GLU A 40 8.60 -10.86 24.65
N ALA A 41 8.99 -11.23 23.43
CA ALA A 41 10.34 -11.68 23.15
C ALA A 41 11.37 -10.56 23.31
N GLY A 42 10.99 -9.32 22.97
CA GLY A 42 11.85 -8.15 23.06
C GLY A 42 12.84 -8.01 21.90
N SER A 43 13.36 -6.80 21.73
CA SER A 43 14.17 -6.41 20.55
C SER A 43 15.49 -7.16 20.40
N GLU A 44 16.05 -7.72 21.48
CA GLU A 44 17.34 -8.42 21.43
C GLU A 44 17.22 -9.91 21.04
N LEU A 45 16.01 -10.47 21.14
CA LEU A 45 15.72 -11.89 20.88
C LEU A 45 14.77 -12.11 19.70
N GLY A 46 14.08 -11.06 19.23
CA GLY A 46 13.23 -11.10 18.05
C GLY A 46 14.05 -11.18 16.76
N ASN A 47 13.80 -12.20 15.93
CA ASN A 47 14.24 -12.18 14.54
C ASN A 47 13.31 -11.27 13.72
N TRP A 48 13.69 -10.94 12.47
CA TRP A 48 12.95 -10.01 11.60
C TRP A 48 11.49 -10.43 11.34
N ALA A 49 11.17 -11.69 11.56
CA ALA A 49 9.89 -12.28 11.19
C ALA A 49 9.00 -12.57 12.40
N LEU A 50 9.50 -12.40 13.62
CA LEU A 50 8.74 -12.68 14.83
C LEU A 50 7.61 -11.67 14.97
N GLY A 51 6.37 -12.16 15.01
CA GLY A 51 5.17 -11.33 15.08
C GLY A 51 4.74 -10.71 13.74
N HIS A 52 5.36 -11.13 12.63
CA HIS A 52 4.99 -10.67 11.28
C HIS A 52 3.64 -11.24 10.82
N TRP A 53 3.45 -12.56 11.01
CA TRP A 53 2.22 -13.26 10.68
C TRP A 53 1.16 -13.14 11.78
N THR A 54 -0.10 -13.39 11.43
CA THR A 54 -1.19 -13.57 12.40
C THR A 54 -0.99 -14.85 13.23
N GLU A 55 -1.79 -15.04 14.27
CA GLU A 55 -1.84 -16.25 15.09
C GLU A 55 -2.04 -17.52 14.25
N GLU A 56 -2.86 -17.45 13.19
CA GLU A 56 -3.09 -18.56 12.26
C GLU A 56 -1.99 -18.71 11.18
N GLY A 57 -0.98 -17.84 11.19
CA GLY A 57 0.17 -17.91 10.29
C GLY A 57 -0.02 -17.22 8.94
N TYR A 58 -0.98 -16.31 8.81
CA TYR A 58 -1.18 -15.54 7.57
C TYR A 58 -0.33 -14.28 7.52
N ASP A 59 0.20 -13.94 6.34
CA ASP A 59 0.83 -12.65 6.09
C ASP A 59 -0.24 -11.67 5.60
N LEU A 60 -0.60 -10.69 6.43
CA LEU A 60 -1.64 -9.72 6.08
C LEU A 60 -1.32 -8.88 4.84
N PHE A 61 -0.05 -8.76 4.44
CA PHE A 61 0.36 -8.03 3.23
C PHE A 61 0.25 -8.86 1.94
N GLU A 62 -0.10 -10.15 2.06
CA GLU A 62 -0.32 -11.06 0.93
C GLU A 62 -1.67 -11.79 1.05
N ASN A 63 -2.52 -11.39 2.00
CA ASN A 63 -3.77 -12.09 2.31
C ASN A 63 -5.03 -11.39 1.76
N PHE A 64 -4.90 -10.23 1.11
CA PHE A 64 -6.01 -9.59 0.40
C PHE A 64 -6.23 -10.22 -0.98
N PRO A 65 -7.44 -10.11 -1.57
CA PRO A 65 -7.68 -10.61 -2.91
C PRO A 65 -6.85 -9.85 -3.95
N ASP A 66 -6.12 -10.57 -4.81
CA ASP A 66 -5.42 -9.98 -5.94
C ASP A 66 -6.40 -9.56 -7.06
N LEU A 67 -6.86 -8.32 -6.97
CA LEU A 67 -7.74 -7.70 -7.96
C LEU A 67 -6.97 -7.09 -9.14
N ALA A 68 -5.66 -6.83 -8.98
CA ALA A 68 -4.82 -6.24 -10.03
C ALA A 68 -4.63 -7.24 -11.18
N SER A 69 -4.29 -8.49 -10.86
CA SER A 69 -4.18 -9.56 -11.86
C SER A 69 -5.51 -9.83 -12.58
N ALA A 70 -6.63 -9.80 -11.84
CA ALA A 70 -7.95 -9.95 -12.43
C ALA A 70 -8.28 -8.82 -13.42
N LEU A 71 -7.97 -7.57 -13.07
CA LEU A 71 -8.14 -6.40 -13.94
C LEU A 71 -7.30 -6.54 -15.22
N TRP A 72 -6.01 -6.89 -15.08
CA TRP A 72 -5.11 -7.01 -16.23
C TRP A 72 -5.52 -8.15 -17.17
N ALA A 73 -5.92 -9.31 -16.64
CA ALA A 73 -6.44 -10.40 -17.44
C ALA A 73 -7.71 -9.99 -18.24
N ALA A 74 -8.57 -9.15 -17.64
CA ALA A 74 -9.74 -8.61 -18.32
C ALA A 74 -9.37 -7.56 -19.39
N GLN A 75 -8.35 -6.73 -19.13
CA GLN A 75 -7.83 -5.75 -20.09
C GLN A 75 -7.22 -6.43 -21.33
N GLU A 76 -6.44 -7.50 -21.15
CA GLU A 76 -5.89 -8.31 -22.25
C GLU A 76 -6.98 -8.86 -23.17
N ARG A 77 -8.09 -9.29 -22.57
CA ARG A 77 -9.28 -9.79 -23.27
C ARG A 77 -10.19 -8.68 -23.80
N ARG A 78 -9.80 -7.40 -23.66
CA ARG A 78 -10.56 -6.20 -24.06
C ARG A 78 -11.98 -6.18 -23.48
N LEU A 79 -12.11 -6.61 -22.22
CA LEU A 79 -13.39 -6.65 -21.50
C LEU A 79 -13.65 -5.37 -20.70
N VAL A 80 -12.63 -4.58 -20.41
CA VAL A 80 -12.72 -3.35 -19.60
C VAL A 80 -13.08 -2.14 -20.48
N PRO A 81 -14.01 -1.25 -20.07
CA PRO A 81 -14.81 -1.28 -18.84
C PRO A 81 -16.18 -1.96 -19.00
N HIS A 82 -16.59 -2.30 -20.23
CA HIS A 82 -17.99 -2.63 -20.54
C HIS A 82 -18.46 -3.99 -20.05
N LYS A 83 -17.55 -4.98 -19.99
CA LYS A 83 -17.83 -6.35 -19.53
C LYS A 83 -17.15 -6.69 -18.21
N PHE A 84 -16.14 -5.90 -17.83
CA PHE A 84 -15.44 -6.01 -16.56
C PHE A 84 -15.16 -4.60 -16.04
N PRO A 85 -15.56 -4.26 -14.80
CA PRO A 85 -15.44 -2.90 -14.31
C PRO A 85 -13.98 -2.53 -14.02
N ASN A 86 -13.62 -1.27 -14.24
CA ASN A 86 -12.29 -0.72 -13.91
C ASN A 86 -12.21 -0.15 -12.48
N HIS A 87 -13.30 -0.24 -11.72
CA HIS A 87 -13.42 0.17 -10.32
C HIS A 87 -14.34 -0.81 -9.59
N HIS A 88 -14.26 -0.90 -8.26
CA HIS A 88 -15.16 -1.77 -7.47
C HIS A 88 -15.22 -3.21 -8.02
N ILE A 89 -14.06 -3.77 -8.36
CA ILE A 89 -13.96 -5.15 -8.85
C ILE A 89 -14.49 -6.07 -7.75
N PRO A 90 -15.44 -6.97 -8.06
CA PRO A 90 -16.03 -7.83 -7.04
C PRO A 90 -14.97 -8.75 -6.42
N ILE A 91 -15.04 -8.89 -5.10
CA ILE A 91 -14.24 -9.86 -4.36
C ILE A 91 -14.62 -11.27 -4.84
N PRO A 92 -13.65 -12.16 -5.15
CA PRO A 92 -13.95 -13.52 -5.57
C PRO A 92 -14.79 -14.28 -4.53
N GLU A 93 -15.78 -15.07 -4.97
CA GLU A 93 -16.68 -15.78 -4.05
C GLU A 93 -15.94 -16.71 -3.08
N HIS A 94 -14.85 -17.32 -3.52
CA HIS A 94 -14.02 -18.17 -2.66
C HIS A 94 -13.36 -17.41 -1.50
N TYR A 95 -13.11 -16.10 -1.62
CA TYR A 95 -12.62 -15.28 -0.50
C TYR A 95 -13.71 -15.05 0.57
N LEU A 96 -14.99 -15.17 0.19
CA LEU A 96 -16.13 -14.95 1.08
C LEU A 96 -16.57 -16.23 1.79
N ALA A 97 -16.07 -17.39 1.38
CA ALA A 97 -16.38 -18.66 2.03
C ALA A 97 -15.80 -18.73 3.45
N GLU A 98 -16.48 -19.43 4.36
CA GLU A 98 -16.05 -19.58 5.77
C GLU A 98 -14.73 -20.36 5.89
N ASP A 99 -14.48 -21.30 4.99
CA ASP A 99 -13.29 -22.15 4.94
C ASP A 99 -12.14 -21.58 4.09
N ALA A 100 -12.30 -20.34 3.59
CA ALA A 100 -11.25 -19.68 2.83
C ALA A 100 -10.04 -19.34 3.70
N THR A 101 -8.85 -19.43 3.10
CA THR A 101 -7.55 -19.08 3.71
C THR A 101 -7.36 -17.58 3.84
N VAL A 102 -8.27 -16.92 4.58
CA VAL A 102 -8.32 -15.48 4.78
C VAL A 102 -8.38 -15.21 6.28
N ALA A 103 -7.39 -14.48 6.79
CA ALA A 103 -7.26 -14.10 8.18
C ALA A 103 -8.47 -13.29 8.65
N VAL A 104 -8.79 -13.39 9.94
CA VAL A 104 -9.93 -12.69 10.53
C VAL A 104 -9.74 -11.17 10.48
N GLU A 105 -8.49 -10.72 10.59
CA GLU A 105 -8.05 -9.33 10.43
C GLU A 105 -8.35 -8.83 9.01
N THR A 106 -7.95 -9.59 7.99
CA THR A 106 -8.21 -9.26 6.58
C THR A 106 -9.72 -9.13 6.33
N ARG A 107 -10.52 -10.10 6.80
CA ARG A 107 -11.99 -10.05 6.67
C ARG A 107 -12.57 -8.83 7.37
N ALA A 108 -12.09 -8.48 8.56
CA ALA A 108 -12.53 -7.31 9.29
C ALA A 108 -12.22 -6.01 8.54
N VAL A 109 -11.04 -5.90 7.92
CA VAL A 109 -10.66 -4.74 7.10
C VAL A 109 -11.51 -4.64 5.84
N MET A 110 -11.70 -5.76 5.12
CA MET A 110 -12.53 -5.79 3.93
C MET A 110 -13.97 -5.34 4.24
N ALA A 111 -14.58 -5.88 5.30
CA ALA A 111 -15.91 -5.49 5.74
C ALA A 111 -15.97 -4.02 6.21
N TRP A 112 -14.88 -3.53 6.82
CA TRP A 112 -14.79 -2.14 7.26
C TRP A 112 -14.69 -1.15 6.09
N MET A 113 -13.93 -1.51 5.05
CA MET A 113 -13.79 -0.77 3.78
C MET A 113 -15.10 -0.76 2.98
N ASP A 114 -15.84 -1.87 2.96
CA ASP A 114 -17.16 -1.93 2.31
C ASP A 114 -18.18 -1.01 3.01
N LYS A 115 -18.13 -0.95 4.34
CA LYS A 115 -19.07 -0.18 5.16
C LYS A 115 -18.84 1.34 5.13
N ASN A 116 -17.63 1.80 4.82
CA ASN A 116 -17.27 3.22 4.91
C ASN A 116 -16.64 3.70 3.59
N PRO A 117 -17.11 4.81 2.99
CA PRO A 117 -16.56 5.31 1.73
C PRO A 117 -15.23 6.05 1.98
N PHE A 118 -14.14 5.30 2.18
CA PHE A 118 -12.80 5.88 2.32
C PHE A 118 -12.36 6.55 1.01
N VAL A 119 -11.81 7.75 1.13
CA VAL A 119 -11.30 8.53 -0.01
C VAL A 119 -9.77 8.48 -0.07
N LEU A 120 -9.11 8.49 1.09
CA LEU A 120 -7.67 8.43 1.22
C LEU A 120 -7.31 7.53 2.41
N GLY A 121 -6.31 6.69 2.22
CA GLY A 121 -5.77 5.79 3.24
C GLY A 121 -4.25 5.70 3.14
N ALA A 122 -3.63 5.36 4.26
CA ALA A 122 -2.22 5.04 4.33
C ALA A 122 -2.03 3.93 5.37
N ASN A 123 -1.26 2.90 5.02
CA ASN A 123 -0.78 1.90 5.97
C ASN A 123 0.66 2.26 6.38
N LEU A 124 1.04 1.94 7.62
CA LEU A 124 2.37 2.23 8.16
C LEU A 124 3.12 0.93 8.38
N GLN A 125 4.34 0.85 7.87
CA GLN A 125 5.21 -0.31 7.97
C GLN A 125 6.57 0.09 8.55
N GLY A 126 7.31 -0.90 9.04
CA GLY A 126 8.70 -0.76 9.48
C GLY A 126 9.63 -1.61 8.62
N GLY A 127 10.90 -1.22 8.56
CA GLY A 127 11.96 -1.97 7.86
C GLY A 127 12.70 -1.15 6.81
N GLU A 128 12.04 -0.17 6.20
CA GLU A 128 12.67 0.76 5.25
C GLU A 128 12.06 2.17 5.38
N LYS A 129 12.76 3.17 4.86
CA LYS A 129 12.38 4.59 4.98
C LYS A 129 11.98 5.16 3.62
N LEU A 130 10.76 4.89 3.18
CA LEU A 130 10.20 5.38 1.91
C LEU A 130 8.66 5.38 1.93
N VAL A 131 8.04 5.99 0.93
CA VAL A 131 6.60 5.86 0.65
C VAL A 131 6.41 4.99 -0.59
N SER A 132 5.80 3.83 -0.42
CA SER A 132 5.35 2.99 -1.53
C SER A 132 3.99 3.47 -2.04
N TYR A 133 3.77 3.43 -3.35
CA TYR A 133 2.47 3.72 -3.96
C TYR A 133 2.11 2.69 -5.05
N PRO A 134 0.80 2.53 -5.36
CA PRO A 134 0.33 1.48 -6.25
C PRO A 134 0.84 1.59 -7.70
N PHE A 135 0.88 0.48 -8.45
CA PHE A 135 0.59 -0.89 -8.00
C PHE A 135 1.74 -1.52 -7.20
N ASP A 136 1.40 -2.43 -6.29
CA ASP A 136 2.36 -3.28 -5.58
C ASP A 136 2.69 -4.57 -6.35
N THR A 137 1.80 -5.07 -7.20
CA THR A 137 2.02 -6.28 -8.01
C THR A 137 2.71 -5.92 -9.32
N SER A 138 3.62 -6.77 -9.80
CA SER A 138 4.16 -6.66 -11.16
C SER A 138 3.31 -7.48 -12.13
N ARG A 139 3.07 -6.94 -13.32
CA ARG A 139 2.37 -7.68 -14.37
C ARG A 139 3.34 -8.72 -14.96
N PRO A 140 2.95 -9.99 -15.12
CA PRO A 140 3.78 -10.96 -15.82
C PRO A 140 4.03 -10.48 -17.26
N VAL A 141 5.28 -10.55 -17.70
CA VAL A 141 5.69 -10.13 -19.05
C VAL A 141 4.90 -10.93 -20.08
N SER A 142 4.13 -10.24 -20.92
CA SER A 142 3.47 -10.88 -22.05
C SER A 142 4.54 -11.33 -23.05
N GLU A 143 4.58 -12.62 -23.42
CA GLU A 143 5.48 -13.13 -24.45
C GLU A 143 5.22 -12.56 -25.87
N MET A 144 4.25 -11.66 -26.02
CA MET A 144 3.99 -10.96 -27.28
C MET A 144 4.93 -9.76 -27.45
N PRO A 145 5.59 -9.59 -28.61
CA PRO A 145 6.53 -8.50 -28.83
C PRO A 145 5.83 -7.15 -28.63
N ALA A 146 6.39 -6.33 -27.74
CA ALA A 146 5.91 -4.99 -27.44
C ALA A 146 5.79 -4.15 -28.72
N ALA A 147 4.71 -3.38 -28.82
CA ALA A 147 4.55 -2.37 -29.87
C ALA A 147 5.70 -1.35 -29.79
N ALA A 148 6.01 -0.74 -30.95
CA ALA A 148 7.18 0.11 -31.21
C ALA A 148 7.57 1.07 -30.05
N PRO A 149 8.89 1.31 -29.86
CA PRO A 149 9.39 2.16 -28.78
C PRO A 149 8.79 3.56 -28.84
N ARG A 150 8.35 4.05 -27.68
CA ARG A 150 7.93 5.45 -27.50
C ARG A 150 9.15 6.37 -27.61
N PRO A 151 8.99 7.61 -28.11
CA PRO A 151 10.08 8.58 -28.11
C PRO A 151 10.52 8.87 -26.67
N PRO A 152 11.81 9.08 -26.43
CA PRO A 152 12.34 9.33 -25.09
C PRO A 152 11.94 10.75 -24.68
N ASP A 153 10.98 10.88 -23.77
CA ASP A 153 10.79 12.11 -23.01
C ASP A 153 11.65 11.99 -21.73
N ASP A 154 12.56 12.95 -21.53
CA ASP A 154 13.69 12.96 -20.58
C ASP A 154 13.35 12.84 -19.07
N TYR A 155 12.12 12.45 -18.70
CA TYR A 155 11.66 12.32 -17.31
C TYR A 155 10.92 11.02 -16.99
N GLU A 156 10.68 10.14 -17.96
CA GLU A 156 10.04 8.84 -17.71
C GLU A 156 11.11 7.76 -17.50
N ASP A 157 10.99 7.05 -16.38
CA ASP A 157 11.78 5.86 -16.07
C ASP A 157 11.42 4.80 -17.11
N ASP A 158 12.29 4.62 -18.11
CA ASP A 158 12.17 3.74 -19.29
C ASP A 158 12.12 2.23 -18.92
N ASN A 159 11.29 1.83 -17.96
CA ASN A 159 10.94 0.43 -17.77
C ASN A 159 9.53 0.17 -18.32
N PRO A 160 9.38 -0.25 -19.60
CA PRO A 160 8.08 -0.56 -20.21
C PRO A 160 7.33 -1.72 -19.52
N GLU A 161 7.95 -2.37 -18.53
CA GLU A 161 7.39 -3.46 -17.73
C GLU A 161 6.58 -2.99 -16.51
N LEU A 162 6.73 -1.75 -16.06
CA LEU A 162 6.01 -1.22 -14.90
C LEU A 162 4.67 -0.60 -15.31
N GLN A 163 3.58 -1.25 -14.90
CA GLN A 163 2.23 -0.78 -15.19
C GLN A 163 1.87 0.38 -14.25
N GLU A 164 1.63 1.54 -14.83
CA GLU A 164 1.08 2.68 -14.12
C GLU A 164 -0.41 2.51 -13.82
N THR A 165 -0.85 3.09 -12.71
CA THR A 165 -2.27 3.26 -12.40
C THR A 165 -2.84 4.38 -13.27
N PRO A 166 -4.16 4.38 -13.57
CA PRO A 166 -4.81 5.52 -14.23
C PRO A 166 -4.62 6.85 -13.48
N ASP A 167 -4.39 6.80 -12.17
CA ASP A 167 -4.20 7.94 -11.27
C ASP A 167 -2.72 8.12 -10.85
N HIS A 168 -1.76 7.66 -11.64
CA HIS A 168 -0.33 7.65 -11.30
C HIS A 168 0.18 9.00 -10.79
N ALA A 169 -0.17 10.09 -11.49
CA ALA A 169 0.24 11.44 -11.09
C ALA A 169 -0.27 11.85 -9.70
N ILE A 170 -1.48 11.44 -9.32
CA ILE A 170 -2.07 11.73 -8.01
C ILE A 170 -1.38 10.90 -6.92
N PHE A 171 -1.17 9.60 -7.15
CA PHE A 171 -0.46 8.76 -6.20
C PHE A 171 0.96 9.23 -5.95
N ARG A 172 1.67 9.61 -7.02
CA ARG A 172 3.02 10.19 -6.92
C ARG A 172 3.01 11.50 -6.13
N TRP A 173 2.04 12.39 -6.38
CA TRP A 173 1.89 13.65 -5.64
C TRP A 173 1.59 13.40 -4.14
N LEU A 174 0.69 12.47 -3.82
CA LEU A 174 0.38 12.08 -2.44
C LEU A 174 1.63 11.53 -1.73
N ALA A 175 2.38 10.65 -2.39
CA ALA A 175 3.61 10.09 -1.83
C ALA A 175 4.66 11.17 -1.55
N ILE A 176 4.89 12.08 -2.49
CA ILE A 176 5.80 13.22 -2.32
C ILE A 176 5.36 14.09 -1.14
N SER A 177 4.05 14.35 -1.01
CA SER A 177 3.53 15.23 0.06
C SER A 177 3.92 14.75 1.47
N TYR A 178 3.98 13.43 1.68
CA TYR A 178 4.44 12.84 2.93
C TYR A 178 5.96 12.81 3.01
N ALA A 179 6.63 12.30 1.96
CA ALA A 179 8.08 12.15 1.93
C ALA A 179 8.81 13.49 2.15
N SER A 180 8.37 14.56 1.48
CA SER A 180 8.98 15.90 1.60
C SER A 180 8.75 16.56 2.95
N ALA A 181 7.69 16.17 3.67
CA ALA A 181 7.41 16.67 5.02
C ALA A 181 8.15 15.87 6.10
N HIS A 182 8.61 14.66 5.78
CA HIS A 182 9.34 13.80 6.70
C HIS A 182 10.82 14.16 6.72
N LEU A 183 11.32 14.62 7.88
CA LEU A 183 12.64 15.23 8.08
C LEU A 183 13.79 14.50 7.36
N THR A 184 13.83 13.18 7.46
CA THR A 184 14.96 12.37 6.95
C THR A 184 14.63 11.54 5.71
N MET A 185 13.38 11.54 5.21
CA MET A 185 12.97 10.56 4.18
C MET A 185 13.59 10.86 2.82
N THR A 186 13.85 12.14 2.52
CA THR A 186 14.52 12.60 1.30
C THR A 186 16.03 12.86 1.49
N GLU A 187 16.59 12.52 2.66
CA GLU A 187 18.03 12.66 2.91
C GLU A 187 18.81 11.49 2.30
N THR A 188 19.59 11.75 1.25
CA THR A 188 20.38 10.75 0.52
C THR A 188 21.62 10.25 1.25
N PHE A 189 22.18 11.07 2.14
CA PHE A 189 23.38 10.73 2.92
C PHE A 189 23.06 9.83 4.11
N ARG A 190 21.78 9.76 4.52
CA ARG A 190 21.28 8.74 5.44
C ARG A 190 20.70 7.61 4.58
N GLY A 191 21.56 6.66 4.23
CA GLY A 191 21.16 5.46 3.50
C GLY A 191 19.95 4.76 4.12
N GLY A 192 19.26 3.95 3.31
CA GLY A 192 18.21 3.06 3.78
C GLY A 192 18.72 2.15 4.90
N CYS A 193 17.80 1.54 5.64
CA CYS A 193 18.19 0.70 6.77
C CYS A 193 19.07 -0.47 6.31
N HIS A 194 18.77 -1.06 5.14
CA HIS A 194 19.43 -2.29 4.68
C HIS A 194 19.67 -2.41 3.16
N THR A 195 19.29 -1.42 2.34
CA THR A 195 19.37 -1.52 0.86
C THR A 195 19.97 -0.27 0.19
N GLN A 196 20.38 -0.40 -1.09
CA GLN A 196 20.70 0.75 -1.94
C GLN A 196 19.44 1.62 -2.09
N ASP A 197 19.62 2.94 -2.19
CA ASP A 197 18.50 3.87 -2.36
C ASP A 197 17.77 3.61 -3.68
N MET A 198 16.61 2.93 -3.60
CA MET A 198 15.72 2.65 -4.72
C MET A 198 14.79 3.83 -5.07
N THR A 199 14.83 4.90 -4.27
CA THR A 199 13.93 6.06 -4.40
C THR A 199 14.51 7.19 -5.23
N ASN A 200 15.76 7.05 -5.69
CA ASN A 200 16.51 8.11 -6.39
C ASN A 200 16.42 9.45 -5.64
N ALA A 201 16.67 9.47 -4.34
CA ALA A 201 16.58 10.65 -3.46
C ALA A 201 15.18 11.25 -3.24
N MET A 202 14.13 10.73 -3.88
CA MET A 202 12.78 11.29 -3.73
C MET A 202 12.05 10.77 -2.49
N GLY A 203 12.52 9.68 -1.87
CA GLY A 203 11.87 9.05 -0.72
C GLY A 203 10.56 8.33 -1.08
N ILE A 204 10.30 8.10 -2.36
CA ILE A 204 9.10 7.42 -2.87
C ILE A 204 9.49 6.31 -3.86
N VAL A 205 8.67 5.28 -3.97
CA VAL A 205 8.86 4.20 -4.96
C VAL A 205 7.52 3.58 -5.35
N GLN A 206 7.38 3.11 -6.58
CA GLN A 206 6.24 2.28 -6.95
C GLN A 206 6.43 0.88 -6.33
N GLY A 207 5.39 0.32 -5.72
CA GLY A 207 5.51 -0.95 -4.98
C GLY A 207 6.02 -2.11 -5.83
N ALA A 208 5.49 -2.25 -7.05
CA ALA A 208 5.90 -3.26 -8.03
C ALA A 208 7.36 -3.12 -8.47
N LYS A 209 7.94 -1.90 -8.41
CA LYS A 209 9.36 -1.67 -8.72
C LYS A 209 10.26 -2.10 -7.56
N TRP A 210 9.77 -1.97 -6.33
CA TRP A 210 10.56 -2.22 -5.12
C TRP A 210 10.50 -3.68 -4.69
N HIS A 211 9.30 -4.16 -4.34
CA HIS A 211 9.05 -5.52 -3.89
C HIS A 211 7.68 -5.97 -4.39
N PRO A 212 7.62 -6.60 -5.59
CA PRO A 212 6.36 -7.06 -6.15
C PRO A 212 5.64 -8.02 -5.19
N ARG A 213 4.41 -7.68 -4.82
CA ARG A 213 3.53 -8.52 -4.00
C ARG A 213 2.12 -8.51 -4.56
N ALA A 214 1.47 -9.67 -4.54
CA ALA A 214 0.06 -9.82 -4.89
C ALA A 214 -0.75 -9.95 -3.60
N GLY A 215 -1.96 -9.41 -3.60
CA GLY A 215 -2.85 -9.50 -2.45
C GLY A 215 -2.48 -8.59 -1.28
N SER A 216 -2.01 -7.37 -1.57
CA SER A 216 -1.76 -6.30 -0.60
C SER A 216 -2.89 -5.27 -0.48
#